data_AF-A0A661HG32-F1
#
_entry.id   AF-A0A661HG32-F1
#
_cell.length_a   1.000
_cell.length_b   1.000
_cell.length_c   1.000
_cell.angle_alpha   90.00
_cell.angle_beta   90.00
_cell.angle_gamma   90.00
#
_symmetry.space_group_name_H-M   'P 1'
#
loop_
_entity.id
_entity.type
_entity.pdbx_description
1 polymer ?
#
loop_
_entity_poly.entity_id
_entity_poly.type
_entity_poly.pdbx_seq_one_letter_code
_entity_poly.pdbx_strand_id
1 'polypeptide(L)'
;EGDRFLEAAGLNYNWPEGRGIFHNDEKTFLVWVNEEDQLRIISMQQGGDIKEVFSRLSAAIKILEKQLQFSYNDHLGYITSCPTNLGTAMRASVHIKVPNLAKDMDKLKAITDKYHLQIRGIHGEHSKSEGGVYDISNRRRLGITEVEAVQDMHDGVVAIIEAEKALMQ
;
A
#
# COMPACT_ATOMS: atom_id res chain seq x y z
N GLU A 1 3.34 0.93 -21.93
CA GLU A 1 3.50 -0.53 -21.90
C GLU A 1 2.93 -1.05 -20.59
N GLY A 2 2.27 -2.21 -20.60
CA GLY A 2 1.78 -2.84 -19.38
C GLY A 2 2.92 -3.46 -18.57
N ASP A 3 2.67 -3.82 -17.31
CA ASP A 3 3.66 -4.50 -16.47
C ASP A 3 3.99 -5.89 -17.07
N ARG A 4 5.28 -6.15 -17.31
CA ARG A 4 5.78 -7.40 -17.93
C ARG A 4 5.52 -8.65 -17.10
N PHE A 5 5.44 -8.54 -15.78
CA PHE A 5 5.16 -9.64 -14.88
C PHE A 5 3.68 -10.01 -14.94
N LEU A 6 2.80 -9.00 -14.99
CA LEU A 6 1.36 -9.21 -15.19
C LEU A 6 1.08 -9.83 -16.57
N GLU A 7 1.77 -9.37 -17.62
CA GLU A 7 1.66 -9.96 -18.96
C GLU A 7 2.11 -11.43 -18.98
N ALA A 8 3.27 -11.74 -18.40
CA ALA A 8 3.77 -13.11 -18.32
C ALA A 8 2.86 -14.04 -17.50
N ALA A 9 2.10 -13.50 -16.53
CA ALA A 9 1.09 -14.22 -15.77
C ALA A 9 -0.25 -14.37 -16.50
N GLY A 10 -0.40 -13.82 -17.71
CA GLY A 10 -1.64 -13.82 -18.47
C GLY A 10 -2.69 -12.82 -17.97
N LEU A 11 -2.34 -11.96 -17.01
CA LEU A 11 -3.25 -10.98 -16.41
C LEU A 11 -3.58 -9.81 -17.33
N ASN A 12 -2.96 -9.71 -18.52
CA ASN A 12 -3.25 -8.70 -19.54
C ASN A 12 -4.11 -9.23 -20.72
N TYR A 13 -4.62 -10.45 -20.62
CA TYR A 13 -5.47 -11.04 -21.66
C TYR A 13 -6.70 -10.16 -21.95
N ASN A 14 -7.05 -10.03 -23.24
CA ASN A 14 -8.16 -9.20 -23.77
C ASN A 14 -8.14 -7.72 -23.37
N TRP A 15 -6.98 -7.13 -23.08
CA TRP A 15 -6.89 -5.69 -22.77
C TRP A 15 -7.54 -4.81 -23.87
N PRO A 16 -8.38 -3.79 -23.53
CA PRO A 16 -8.78 -3.32 -22.19
C PRO A 16 -10.15 -3.86 -21.69
N GLU A 17 -10.67 -4.93 -22.29
CA GLU A 17 -12.03 -5.42 -22.02
C GLU A 17 -12.22 -5.84 -20.55
N GLY A 18 -13.36 -5.44 -19.96
CA GLY A 18 -13.71 -5.76 -18.57
C GLY A 18 -12.91 -5.00 -17.51
N ARG A 19 -12.08 -4.02 -17.89
CA ARG A 19 -11.26 -3.22 -16.97
C ARG A 19 -11.76 -1.81 -16.84
N GLY A 20 -11.53 -1.21 -15.67
CA GLY A 20 -11.90 0.17 -15.44
C GLY A 20 -11.44 0.70 -14.09
N ILE A 21 -11.70 1.99 -13.90
CA ILE A 21 -11.47 2.68 -12.64
C ILE A 21 -12.76 3.40 -12.23
N PHE A 22 -13.19 3.15 -11.01
CA PHE A 22 -14.13 4.00 -10.31
C PHE A 22 -13.35 4.96 -9.41
N HIS A 23 -13.82 6.20 -9.28
CA HIS A 23 -13.38 7.10 -8.21
C HIS A 23 -14.53 8.02 -7.79
N ASN A 24 -14.51 8.49 -6.54
CA ASN A 24 -15.40 9.57 -6.11
C ASN A 24 -14.96 10.92 -6.71
N ASP A 25 -15.82 11.94 -6.61
CA ASP A 25 -15.56 13.27 -7.17
C ASP A 25 -14.30 13.92 -6.55
N GLU A 26 -14.07 13.68 -5.25
CA GLU A 26 -12.89 14.20 -4.54
C GLU A 26 -11.59 13.44 -4.87
N LYS A 27 -11.67 12.33 -5.61
CA LYS A 27 -10.52 11.45 -5.94
C LYS A 27 -9.77 10.94 -4.70
N THR A 28 -10.48 10.76 -3.60
CA THR A 28 -9.94 10.24 -2.33
C THR A 28 -10.29 8.79 -2.08
N PHE A 29 -11.19 8.23 -2.89
CA PHE A 29 -11.57 6.82 -2.91
C PHE A 29 -11.63 6.34 -4.36
N LEU A 30 -10.92 5.26 -4.66
CA LEU A 30 -10.79 4.70 -5.99
C LEU A 30 -10.95 3.18 -5.93
N VAL A 31 -11.45 2.58 -7.00
CA VAL A 31 -11.49 1.13 -7.18
C VAL A 31 -10.99 0.80 -8.57
N TRP A 32 -9.90 0.06 -8.67
CA TRP A 32 -9.47 -0.51 -9.95
C TRP A 32 -10.14 -1.87 -10.11
N VAL A 33 -10.69 -2.12 -11.29
CA VAL A 33 -11.42 -3.34 -11.63
C VAL A 33 -10.61 -4.13 -12.66
N ASN A 34 -10.33 -5.40 -12.34
CA ASN A 34 -9.62 -6.35 -13.21
C ASN A 34 -8.25 -5.85 -13.71
N GLU A 35 -7.46 -5.25 -12.82
CA GLU A 35 -6.09 -4.84 -13.13
C GLU A 35 -5.11 -6.00 -12.84
N GLU A 36 -4.69 -6.19 -11.59
CA GLU A 36 -3.99 -7.41 -11.12
C GLU A 36 -4.95 -8.37 -10.38
N ASP A 37 -5.73 -7.81 -9.46
CA ASP A 37 -6.82 -8.49 -8.73
C ASP A 37 -8.17 -8.09 -9.34
N GLN A 38 -9.22 -8.83 -8.95
CA GLN A 38 -10.59 -8.48 -9.35
C GLN A 38 -10.95 -7.05 -8.92
N LEU A 39 -10.56 -6.66 -7.69
CA LEU A 39 -10.72 -5.31 -7.16
C LEU A 39 -9.48 -4.88 -6.38
N ARG A 40 -8.99 -3.67 -6.68
CA ARG A 40 -8.04 -2.94 -5.82
C ARG A 40 -8.76 -1.72 -5.27
N ILE A 41 -9.10 -1.74 -3.98
CA ILE A 41 -9.86 -0.68 -3.30
C ILE A 41 -8.88 0.24 -2.59
N ILE A 42 -8.91 1.53 -2.92
CA ILE A 42 -7.90 2.51 -2.54
C ILE A 42 -8.58 3.68 -1.85
N SER A 43 -8.04 4.07 -0.70
CA SER A 43 -8.34 5.36 -0.05
C SER A 43 -7.05 6.14 0.06
N MET A 44 -7.05 7.41 -0.32
CA MET A 44 -5.87 8.26 -0.29
C MET A 44 -6.24 9.73 -0.15
N GLN A 45 -5.32 10.54 0.38
CA GLN A 45 -5.42 12.00 0.41
C GLN A 45 -4.05 12.63 0.61
N GLN A 46 -3.97 13.95 0.48
CA GLN A 46 -2.79 14.72 0.85
C GLN A 46 -2.67 14.84 2.38
N GLY A 47 -1.44 14.97 2.88
CA GLY A 47 -1.16 15.05 4.32
C GLY A 47 -0.98 13.68 4.99
N GLY A 48 -1.05 13.66 6.32
CA GLY A 48 -0.71 12.49 7.14
C GLY A 48 -1.84 11.95 8.01
N ASP A 49 -3.11 12.28 7.70
CA ASP A 49 -4.26 11.76 8.47
C ASP A 49 -4.57 10.30 8.08
N ILE A 50 -3.75 9.39 8.61
CA ILE A 50 -3.88 7.94 8.38
C ILE A 50 -5.23 7.43 8.89
N LYS A 51 -5.75 8.02 9.98
CA LYS A 51 -7.00 7.60 10.60
C LYS A 51 -8.18 7.87 9.67
N GLU A 52 -8.25 9.05 9.06
CA GLU A 52 -9.30 9.38 8.10
C GLU A 52 -9.25 8.44 6.88
N VAL A 53 -8.06 8.28 6.30
CA VAL A 53 -7.82 7.41 5.13
C VAL A 53 -8.28 5.98 5.41
N PHE A 54 -7.85 5.41 6.54
CA PHE A 54 -8.20 4.07 6.94
C PHE A 54 -9.70 3.94 7.25
N SER A 55 -10.28 4.90 7.97
CA SER A 55 -11.71 4.88 8.30
C SER A 55 -12.59 4.91 7.04
N ARG A 56 -12.22 5.71 6.03
CA ARG A 56 -12.89 5.74 4.72
C ARG A 56 -12.79 4.39 4.00
N LEU A 57 -11.60 3.77 4.00
CA LEU A 57 -11.39 2.46 3.39
C LEU A 57 -12.24 1.38 4.07
N SER A 58 -12.18 1.27 5.41
CA SER A 58 -12.94 0.29 6.17
C SER A 58 -14.45 0.46 6.00
N ALA A 59 -14.95 1.70 5.98
CA ALA A 59 -16.36 1.98 5.73
C ALA A 59 -16.80 1.52 4.34
N ALA A 60 -15.99 1.76 3.31
CA ALA A 60 -16.29 1.34 1.94
C ALA A 60 -16.28 -0.18 1.79
N ILE A 61 -15.26 -0.87 2.32
CA ILE A 61 -15.18 -2.34 2.29
C ILE A 61 -16.41 -2.96 2.96
N LYS A 62 -16.81 -2.47 4.14
CA LYS A 62 -17.99 -2.97 4.87
C LYS A 62 -19.30 -2.80 4.09
N ILE A 63 -19.38 -1.82 3.19
CA ILE A 63 -20.53 -1.65 2.28
C ILE A 63 -20.44 -2.63 1.12
N LEU A 64 -19.25 -2.78 0.52
CA LEU A 64 -19.02 -3.69 -0.60
C LEU A 64 -19.25 -5.16 -0.22
N GLU A 65 -18.85 -5.59 0.97
CA GLU A 65 -19.08 -6.95 1.50
C GLU A 65 -20.56 -7.32 1.62
N LYS A 66 -21.47 -6.33 1.65
CA LYS A 66 -22.92 -6.59 1.64
C LYS A 66 -23.44 -6.92 0.25
N GLN A 67 -22.70 -6.55 -0.80
CA GLN A 67 -23.09 -6.70 -2.20
C GLN A 67 -22.24 -7.76 -2.92
N LEU A 68 -21.02 -7.99 -2.44
CA LEU A 68 -20.02 -8.86 -3.03
C LEU A 68 -19.56 -9.90 -2.01
N GLN A 69 -19.36 -11.13 -2.47
CA GLN A 69 -18.74 -12.18 -1.68
C GLN A 69 -17.25 -12.23 -2.02
N PHE A 70 -16.40 -11.79 -1.09
CA PHE A 70 -14.96 -11.90 -1.27
C PHE A 70 -14.47 -13.31 -0.94
N SER A 71 -13.52 -13.79 -1.75
CA SER A 71 -12.86 -15.07 -1.51
C SER A 71 -11.97 -14.98 -0.28
N TYR A 72 -12.33 -15.75 0.75
CA TYR A 72 -11.63 -15.80 2.03
C TYR A 72 -11.33 -17.24 2.42
N ASN A 73 -10.16 -17.47 3.03
CA ASN A 73 -9.73 -18.74 3.55
C ASN A 73 -9.20 -18.58 4.99
N ASP A 74 -9.56 -19.49 5.89
CA ASP A 74 -9.18 -19.39 7.32
C ASP A 74 -7.67 -19.41 7.56
N HIS A 75 -6.90 -20.05 6.67
CA HIS A 75 -5.44 -20.10 6.75
C HIS A 75 -4.77 -18.93 6.01
N LEU A 76 -5.29 -18.53 4.85
CA LEU A 76 -4.65 -17.57 3.94
C LEU A 76 -5.27 -16.16 3.97
N GLY A 77 -6.38 -15.94 4.69
CA GLY A 77 -7.15 -14.70 4.66
C GLY A 77 -7.80 -14.42 3.30
N TYR A 78 -7.86 -13.16 2.90
CA TYR A 78 -8.33 -12.75 1.58
C TYR A 78 -7.41 -13.29 0.49
N ILE A 79 -8.03 -13.88 -0.53
CA ILE A 79 -7.32 -14.50 -1.66
C ILE A 79 -7.05 -13.45 -2.74
N THR A 80 -5.80 -13.38 -3.18
CA THR A 80 -5.30 -12.45 -4.19
C THR A 80 -4.57 -13.18 -5.31
N SER A 81 -4.45 -12.56 -6.47
CA SER A 81 -3.71 -13.09 -7.64
C SER A 81 -2.23 -13.32 -7.31
N CYS A 82 -1.61 -12.42 -6.53
CA CYS A 82 -0.22 -12.54 -6.10
C CYS A 82 -0.13 -13.05 -4.65
N PRO A 83 0.67 -14.09 -4.34
CA PRO A 83 0.82 -14.61 -2.98
C PRO A 83 1.33 -13.59 -1.95
N THR A 84 2.01 -12.53 -2.39
CA THR A 84 2.53 -11.48 -1.51
C THR A 84 1.42 -10.62 -0.89
N ASN A 85 0.21 -10.63 -1.48
CA ASN A 85 -0.94 -9.86 -1.02
C ASN A 85 -1.96 -10.70 -0.23
N LEU A 86 -1.66 -11.98 0.08
CA LEU A 86 -2.55 -12.80 0.91
C LEU A 86 -2.71 -12.25 2.34
N GLY A 87 -3.79 -12.63 3.01
CA GLY A 87 -4.09 -12.26 4.39
C GLY A 87 -5.03 -11.06 4.45
N THR A 88 -4.53 -9.93 4.93
CA THR A 88 -5.25 -8.66 4.98
C THR A 88 -5.44 -8.01 3.60
N ALA A 89 -4.65 -8.42 2.59
CA ALA A 89 -4.52 -7.72 1.31
C ALA A 89 -4.16 -6.22 1.40
N MET A 90 -3.76 -5.76 2.59
CA MET A 90 -3.67 -4.34 2.90
C MET A 90 -2.26 -3.79 2.79
N ARG A 91 -2.08 -2.83 1.89
CA ARG A 91 -0.90 -1.97 1.81
C ARG A 91 -1.26 -0.57 2.31
N ALA A 92 -0.89 -0.26 3.55
CA ALA A 92 -0.91 1.09 4.08
C ALA A 92 0.44 1.76 3.78
N SER A 93 0.42 2.97 3.21
CA SER A 93 1.65 3.65 2.82
C SER A 93 1.60 5.17 2.96
N VAL A 94 2.78 5.78 2.99
CA VAL A 94 2.98 7.22 2.90
C VAL A 94 4.05 7.53 1.86
N HIS A 95 3.87 8.63 1.13
CA HIS A 95 4.99 9.29 0.45
C HIS A 95 5.62 10.28 1.42
N ILE A 96 6.86 10.00 1.83
CA ILE A 96 7.56 10.80 2.83
C ILE A 96 8.90 11.30 2.30
N LYS A 97 9.19 12.58 2.56
CA LYS A 97 10.45 13.24 2.20
C LYS A 97 11.43 13.16 3.36
N VAL A 98 12.52 12.42 3.19
CA VAL A 98 13.57 12.19 4.20
C VAL A 98 14.98 12.39 3.63
N PRO A 99 15.30 13.59 3.12
CA PRO A 99 16.53 13.84 2.37
C PRO A 99 17.82 13.73 3.19
N ASN A 100 17.76 13.86 4.52
CA ASN A 100 18.94 13.76 5.37
C ASN A 100 19.16 12.32 5.84
N LEU A 101 18.10 11.66 6.31
CA LEU A 101 18.13 10.26 6.70
C LEU A 101 18.45 9.36 5.51
N ALA A 102 17.96 9.69 4.31
CA ALA A 102 18.27 8.94 3.09
C ALA A 102 19.76 9.00 2.66
N LYS A 103 20.57 9.88 3.26
CA LYS A 103 22.04 9.84 3.06
C LYS A 103 22.67 8.62 3.74
N ASP A 104 22.00 8.06 4.73
CA ASP A 104 22.37 6.83 5.44
C ASP A 104 21.22 5.81 5.29
N MET A 105 21.22 5.12 4.14
CA MET A 105 20.19 4.14 3.81
C MET A 105 20.19 2.94 4.76
N ASP A 106 21.31 2.61 5.38
CA ASP A 106 21.38 1.52 6.36
C ASP A 106 20.61 1.88 7.63
N LYS A 107 20.71 3.14 8.07
CA LYS A 107 19.91 3.66 9.20
C LYS A 107 18.42 3.70 8.86
N LEU A 108 18.04 4.17 7.67
CA LEU A 108 16.63 4.12 7.22
C LEU A 108 16.11 2.68 7.17
N LYS A 109 16.90 1.77 6.60
CA LYS A 109 16.56 0.35 6.49
C LYS A 109 16.38 -0.29 7.87
N ALA A 110 17.27 0.00 8.81
CA ALA A 110 17.20 -0.51 10.17
C ALA A 110 15.89 -0.10 10.89
N ILE A 111 15.45 1.15 10.72
CA ILE A 111 14.16 1.61 11.23
C ILE A 111 13.03 0.84 10.53
N THR A 112 13.02 0.79 9.20
CA THR A 112 11.94 0.09 8.49
C THR A 112 11.87 -1.40 8.83
N ASP A 113 13.00 -2.10 8.96
CA ASP A 113 13.00 -3.53 9.31
C ASP A 113 12.47 -3.76 10.74
N LYS A 114 12.81 -2.88 11.69
CA LYS A 114 12.31 -2.91 13.07
C LYS A 114 10.79 -2.82 13.15
N TYR A 115 10.18 -1.97 12.31
CA TYR A 115 8.73 -1.75 12.27
C TYR A 115 8.05 -2.55 11.15
N HIS A 116 8.72 -3.55 10.59
CA HIS A 116 8.19 -4.40 9.53
C HIS A 116 7.67 -3.63 8.31
N LEU A 117 8.39 -2.60 7.90
CA LEU A 117 8.11 -1.77 6.74
C LEU A 117 9.01 -2.13 5.56
N GLN A 118 8.63 -1.63 4.38
CA GLN A 118 9.41 -1.73 3.16
C GLN A 118 9.50 -0.37 2.46
N ILE A 119 10.64 -0.16 1.79
CA ILE A 119 10.99 1.08 1.09
C ILE A 119 10.81 0.85 -0.42
N ARG A 120 10.08 1.75 -1.09
CA ARG A 120 9.95 1.79 -2.56
C ARG A 120 10.18 3.21 -3.08
N GLY A 121 10.49 3.34 -4.37
CA GLY A 121 10.43 4.63 -5.06
C GLY A 121 8.97 5.08 -5.28
N ILE A 122 8.80 6.34 -5.68
CA ILE A 122 7.49 7.01 -5.78
C ILE A 122 6.64 6.56 -6.98
N HIS A 123 7.21 5.85 -7.95
CA HIS A 123 6.51 5.32 -9.13
C HIS A 123 6.26 3.80 -9.03
N GLY A 124 6.24 3.24 -7.80
CA GLY A 124 5.91 1.83 -7.55
C GLY A 124 7.11 0.92 -7.27
N GLU A 125 6.87 -0.39 -7.33
CA GLU A 125 7.74 -1.46 -6.77
C GLU A 125 9.17 -1.49 -7.33
N HIS A 126 9.38 -0.93 -8.52
CA HIS A 126 10.66 -0.98 -9.24
C HIS A 126 11.25 0.40 -9.55
N SER A 127 10.69 1.46 -8.98
CA SER A 127 11.11 2.82 -9.27
C SER A 127 12.24 3.31 -8.34
N LYS A 128 13.10 4.20 -8.85
CA LYS A 128 14.08 4.93 -8.04
C LYS A 128 13.37 6.07 -7.29
N SER A 129 13.88 6.43 -6.11
CA SER A 129 13.44 7.62 -5.40
C SER A 129 13.93 8.88 -6.12
N GLU A 130 13.08 9.91 -6.17
CA GLU A 130 13.44 11.23 -6.66
C GLU A 130 13.39 12.22 -5.49
N GLY A 131 14.41 13.08 -5.37
CA GLY A 131 14.40 14.20 -4.41
C GLY A 131 14.34 13.82 -2.92
N GLY A 132 14.73 12.59 -2.56
CA GLY A 132 14.66 12.08 -1.19
C GLY A 132 13.24 11.72 -0.73
N VAL A 133 12.31 11.51 -1.67
CA VAL A 133 10.94 11.05 -1.40
C VAL A 133 10.84 9.54 -1.61
N TYR A 134 10.25 8.86 -0.64
CA TYR A 134 10.10 7.40 -0.64
C TYR A 134 8.65 7.01 -0.35
N ASP A 135 8.21 5.91 -0.96
CA ASP A 135 7.00 5.18 -0.57
C ASP A 135 7.38 4.19 0.55
N ILE A 136 6.92 4.48 1.76
CA ILE A 136 7.10 3.65 2.94
C ILE A 136 5.78 2.98 3.28
N SER A 137 5.80 1.66 3.44
CA SER A 137 4.58 0.87 3.66
C SER A 137 4.83 -0.31 4.57
N ASN A 138 3.78 -0.84 5.21
CA ASN A 138 3.87 -2.12 5.90
C ASN A 138 4.35 -3.22 4.92
N ARG A 139 5.18 -4.15 5.40
CA ARG A 139 5.65 -5.34 4.67
C ARG A 139 4.78 -6.56 4.97
N ARG A 140 4.27 -6.68 6.19
CA ARG A 140 3.41 -7.79 6.62
C ARG A 140 2.01 -7.64 6.04
N ARG A 141 1.40 -8.76 5.65
CA ARG A 141 0.05 -8.87 5.07
C ARG A 141 -0.70 -10.04 5.65
N LEU A 142 -0.04 -11.19 5.73
CA LEU A 142 -0.56 -12.46 6.22
C LEU A 142 -0.20 -12.70 7.69
N GLY A 143 -1.14 -13.29 8.44
CA GLY A 143 -0.95 -13.65 9.85
C GLY A 143 -1.02 -12.48 10.82
N ILE A 144 -1.54 -11.33 10.38
CA ILE A 144 -1.81 -10.14 11.18
C ILE A 144 -3.18 -9.57 10.80
N THR A 145 -3.71 -8.69 11.63
CA THR A 145 -4.92 -7.90 11.35
C THR A 145 -4.60 -6.64 10.56
N GLU A 146 -5.62 -6.06 9.94
CA GLU A 146 -5.56 -4.76 9.25
C GLU A 146 -5.14 -3.63 10.19
N VAL A 147 -5.57 -3.70 11.45
CA VAL A 147 -5.22 -2.70 12.47
C VAL A 147 -3.73 -2.80 12.84
N GLU A 148 -3.21 -4.01 13.03
CA GLU A 148 -1.77 -4.22 13.25
C GLU A 148 -0.92 -3.76 12.06
N ALA A 149 -1.39 -4.03 10.84
CA ALA A 149 -0.73 -3.57 9.61
C ALA A 149 -0.62 -2.04 9.54
N VAL A 150 -1.68 -1.32 9.90
CA VAL A 150 -1.68 0.15 9.95
C VAL A 150 -0.85 0.68 11.13
N GLN A 151 -0.87 -0.01 12.27
CA GLN A 151 -0.09 0.36 13.45
C GLN A 151 1.42 0.25 13.18
N ASP A 152 1.88 -0.85 12.55
CA ASP A 152 3.26 -1.00 12.07
C ASP A 152 3.68 0.20 11.21
N MET A 153 2.83 0.57 10.24
CA MET A 153 3.08 1.68 9.32
C MET A 153 3.16 3.01 10.07
N HIS A 154 2.19 3.30 10.94
CA HIS A 154 2.16 4.52 11.73
C HIS A 154 3.43 4.66 12.60
N ASP A 155 3.76 3.65 13.40
CA ASP A 155 4.85 3.74 14.37
C ASP A 155 6.22 3.84 13.68
N GLY A 156 6.41 3.10 12.58
CA GLY A 156 7.64 3.21 11.80
C GLY A 156 7.76 4.56 11.09
N VAL A 157 6.67 5.12 10.57
CA VAL A 157 6.68 6.47 9.96
C VAL A 157 6.97 7.55 11.00
N VAL A 158 6.41 7.47 12.20
CA VAL A 158 6.74 8.38 13.31
C VAL A 158 8.23 8.32 13.64
N ALA A 159 8.79 7.11 13.79
CA ALA A 159 10.22 6.94 14.06
C ALA A 159 11.12 7.49 12.92
N ILE A 160 10.70 7.33 11.67
CA ILE A 160 11.40 7.90 10.51
C ILE A 160 11.37 9.43 10.56
N ILE A 161 10.22 10.05 10.88
CA ILE A 161 10.08 11.50 11.00
C ILE A 161 10.98 12.04 12.13
N GLU A 162 11.01 11.37 13.27
CA GLU A 162 11.87 11.75 14.40
C GLU A 162 13.37 11.67 14.02
N ALA A 163 13.77 10.60 13.35
CA ALA A 163 15.15 10.42 12.89
C ALA A 163 15.56 11.46 11.84
N GLU A 164 14.68 11.81 10.89
CA GLU A 164 14.93 12.87 9.91
C GLU A 164 15.07 14.23 10.59
N LYS A 165 14.18 14.57 11.54
CA LYS A 165 14.25 15.84 12.29
C LYS A 165 15.54 15.98 13.10
N ALA A 166 16.03 14.88 13.68
CA ALA A 166 17.29 14.90 14.42
C ALA A 166 18.52 15.21 13.55
N LEU A 167 18.44 15.00 12.24
CA LEU A 167 19.50 15.27 11.26
C LEU A 167 19.39 16.66 10.61
N MET A 168 18.35 17.44 10.94
CA MET A 168 18.16 18.81 10.45
C MET A 168 18.89 19.87 11.30
N GLN A 169 19.67 19.44 12.29
CA GLN A 169 20.48 20.32 13.14
C GLN A 169 21.70 20.88 12.41
#